data_AF-A0A972T186-F1
#
_entry.id   AF-A0A972T186-F1
#
_cell.length_a   1.000
_cell.length_b   1.000
_cell.length_c   1.000
_cell.angle_alpha   90.00
_cell.angle_beta   90.00
_cell.angle_gamma   90.00
#
_symmetry.space_group_name_H-M   'P 1'
#
loop_
_entity.id
_entity.type
_entity.pdbx_description
1 polymer ?
#
loop_
_entity_poly.entity_id
_entity_poly.type
_entity_poly.pdbx_seq_one_letter_code
_entity_poly.pdbx_strand_id
1 'polypeptide(L)' 'MMNSDEIFWENLLSRQPRLIRAAYKILDAETQAAVIAHLRVMTTEEGWHPEQVKSAQTALDFIAILQDKASKKKGEA' A
#
# COMPACT_ATOMS: atom_id res chain seq x y z
N MET A 1 -6.87 3.48 23.00
CA MET A 1 -6.00 4.35 22.19
C MET A 1 -5.46 3.45 21.08
N MET A 2 -5.78 3.73 19.82
CA MET A 2 -5.19 2.98 18.69
C MET A 2 -3.75 3.43 18.50
N ASN A 3 -2.85 2.49 18.22
CA ASN A 3 -1.44 2.78 17.98
C ASN A 3 -1.25 3.29 16.54
N SER A 4 -0.16 4.03 16.29
CA SER A 4 0.16 4.59 14.95
C SER A 4 0.17 3.52 13.85
N ASP A 5 0.62 2.31 14.19
CA ASP A 5 0.79 1.22 13.24
C ASP A 5 -0.56 0.62 12.83
N GLU A 6 -1.52 0.55 13.74
CA GLU A 6 -2.87 0.06 13.46
C GLU A 6 -3.59 1.00 12.49
N ILE A 7 -3.54 2.31 12.75
CA ILE A 7 -4.12 3.34 11.87
C ILE A 7 -3.46 3.31 10.49
N PHE A 8 -2.14 3.08 10.44
CA PHE A 8 -1.43 2.94 9.18
C PHE A 8 -1.97 1.76 8.36
N TRP A 9 -2.06 0.56 8.96
CA TRP A 9 -2.53 -0.64 8.28
C TRP A 9 -4.03 -0.57 7.93
N GLU A 10 -4.86 0.02 8.78
CA GLU A 10 -6.28 0.29 8.47
C GLU A 10 -6.42 1.16 7.23
N ASN A 11 -5.67 2.28 7.16
CA ASN A 11 -5.71 3.18 6.02
C ASN A 11 -5.20 2.51 4.74
N LEU A 12 -4.12 1.74 4.84
CA LEU A 12 -3.51 1.05 3.70
C LEU A 12 -4.40 -0.09 3.17
N LEU A 13 -5.10 -0.81 4.06
CA LEU A 13 -5.96 -1.94 3.71
C LEU A 13 -7.44 -1.56 3.55
N SER A 14 -7.76 -0.26 3.65
CA SER A 14 -9.12 0.29 3.56
C SER A 14 -9.83 0.10 2.22
N ARG A 15 -9.09 -0.28 1.16
CA ARG A 15 -9.53 -0.25 -0.25
C ARG A 15 -9.94 1.15 -0.74
N GLN A 16 -9.65 2.21 0.02
CA GLN A 16 -9.97 3.59 -0.35
C GLN A 16 -8.73 4.28 -0.97
N PRO A 17 -8.76 4.63 -2.27
CA PRO A 17 -7.61 5.23 -2.96
C PRO A 17 -6.99 6.44 -2.26
N ARG A 18 -7.83 7.27 -1.61
CA ARG A 18 -7.36 8.47 -0.89
C ARG A 18 -6.54 8.09 0.34
N LEU A 19 -6.99 7.12 1.13
CA LEU A 19 -6.31 6.66 2.34
C LEU A 19 -5.04 5.88 2.00
N ILE A 20 -5.10 4.98 1.02
CA ILE A 20 -3.93 4.24 0.51
C ILE A 20 -2.85 5.22 0.06
N ARG A 21 -3.21 6.26 -0.71
CA ARG A 21 -2.25 7.29 -1.14
C ARG A 21 -1.61 8.01 0.05
N ALA A 22 -2.42 8.43 1.01
CA ALA A 22 -1.93 9.19 2.15
C ALA A 22 -0.97 8.35 3.01
N ALA A 23 -1.37 7.12 3.33
CA ALA A 23 -0.55 6.17 4.10
C ALA A 23 0.74 5.79 3.37
N TYR A 24 0.70 5.57 2.06
CA TYR A 24 1.88 5.14 1.31
C TYR A 24 2.87 6.29 1.02
N LYS A 25 2.38 7.50 0.72
CA LYS A 25 3.26 8.63 0.29
C LYS A 25 4.07 9.28 1.41
N ILE A 26 3.68 9.10 2.66
CA ILE A 26 4.43 9.62 3.81
C ILE A 26 5.70 8.79 4.12
N LEU A 27 5.73 7.55 3.62
CA LEU A 27 6.84 6.62 3.84
C LEU A 27 8.04 6.99 2.95
N ASP A 28 9.24 6.75 3.48
CA ASP A 28 10.48 6.77 2.69
C ASP A 28 10.55 5.58 1.70
N ALA A 29 11.54 5.60 0.81
CA ALA A 29 11.66 4.60 -0.25
C ALA A 29 11.91 3.18 0.28
N GLU A 30 12.65 3.04 1.40
CA GLU A 30 12.93 1.74 2.02
C GLU A 30 11.66 1.15 2.62
N THR A 31 10.93 1.95 3.39
CA THR A 31 9.69 1.55 4.03
C THR A 31 8.60 1.26 3.00
N GLN A 32 8.55 2.02 1.90
CA GLN A 32 7.67 1.73 0.77
C GLN A 32 7.94 0.34 0.17
N ALA A 33 9.22 -0.02 -0.02
CA ALA A 33 9.59 -1.33 -0.55
C ALA A 33 9.19 -2.45 0.43
N ALA A 34 9.42 -2.26 1.74
CA ALA A 34 9.01 -3.20 2.78
C ALA A 34 7.50 -3.43 2.80
N VAL A 35 6.71 -2.35 2.68
CA VAL A 35 5.24 -2.43 2.61
C VAL A 35 4.77 -3.21 1.38
N ILE A 36 5.36 -2.97 0.20
CA ILE A 36 5.02 -3.73 -1.01
C ILE A 36 5.35 -5.21 -0.84
N ALA A 37 6.51 -5.53 -0.25
CA ALA A 37 6.89 -6.91 0.03
C ALA A 37 5.88 -7.59 0.98
N HIS A 38 5.45 -6.89 2.04
CA HIS A 38 4.45 -7.40 2.97
C HIS A 38 3.09 -7.62 2.30
N LEU A 39 2.61 -6.67 1.50
CA LEU A 39 1.35 -6.81 0.77
C LEU A 39 1.39 -7.99 -0.22
N ARG A 40 2.56 -8.30 -0.82
CA ARG A 40 2.73 -9.48 -1.67
C ARG A 40 2.62 -10.77 -0.86
N VAL A 41 3.26 -10.85 0.31
CA VAL A 41 3.11 -11.99 1.24
C VAL A 41 1.62 -12.22 1.55
N MET A 42 0.87 -11.15 1.85
CA MET A 42 -0.57 -11.24 2.12
C MET A 42 -1.38 -11.79 0.94
N THR A 43 -0.94 -11.64 -0.30
CA THR A 43 -1.68 -12.10 -1.48
C THR A 43 -1.21 -13.44 -2.04
N THR A 44 0.01 -13.86 -1.71
CA THR A 44 0.62 -15.08 -2.26
C THR A 44 0.73 -16.22 -1.27
N GLU A 45 0.86 -15.93 0.03
CA GLU A 45 0.97 -16.98 1.06
C GLU A 45 -0.40 -17.42 1.56
N GLU A 46 -0.47 -18.68 2.00
CA GLU A 46 -1.66 -19.26 2.61
C GLU A 46 -1.85 -18.76 4.05
N GLY A 47 -3.07 -18.89 4.58
CA GLY A 47 -3.38 -18.54 5.98
C GLY A 47 -3.93 -17.12 6.19
N TRP A 48 -3.94 -16.27 5.16
CA TRP A 48 -4.60 -14.97 5.20
C TRP A 48 -6.11 -15.07 4.99
N HIS A 49 -6.88 -14.20 5.66
CA HIS A 49 -8.32 -14.15 5.41
C HIS A 49 -8.63 -13.62 4.00
N PRO A 50 -9.66 -14.13 3.31
CA PRO A 50 -9.99 -13.70 1.94
C PRO A 50 -10.21 -12.19 1.80
N GLU A 51 -10.77 -11.53 2.82
CA GLU A 51 -10.93 -10.07 2.80
C GLU A 51 -9.60 -9.31 2.97
N GLN A 52 -8.63 -9.86 3.71
CA GLN A 52 -7.29 -9.28 3.81
C GLN A 52 -6.55 -9.40 2.47
N VAL A 53 -6.65 -10.55 1.80
CA VAL A 53 -6.09 -10.76 0.45
C VAL A 53 -6.63 -9.73 -0.54
N LYS A 54 -7.96 -9.56 -0.60
CA LYS A 54 -8.61 -8.56 -1.49
C LYS A 54 -8.16 -7.13 -1.17
N SER A 55 -8.04 -6.79 0.11
CA SER A 55 -7.56 -5.47 0.53
C SER A 55 -6.10 -5.24 0.13
N ALA A 56 -5.24 -6.24 0.34
CA ALA A 56 -3.83 -6.16 -0.02
C ALA A 56 -3.63 -6.04 -1.53
N GLN A 57 -4.39 -6.82 -2.32
CA GLN A 57 -4.35 -6.71 -3.78
C GLN A 57 -4.79 -5.31 -4.26
N THR A 58 -5.87 -4.77 -3.69
CA THR A 58 -6.33 -3.40 -4.01
C THR A 58 -5.26 -2.36 -3.71
N ALA A 59 -4.54 -2.51 -2.59
CA ALA A 59 -3.43 -1.62 -2.23
C ALA A 59 -2.27 -1.74 -3.22
N LEU A 60 -1.87 -2.96 -3.60
CA LEU A 60 -0.82 -3.21 -4.60
C LEU A 60 -1.15 -2.58 -5.95
N ASP A 61 -2.36 -2.81 -6.46
CA ASP A 61 -2.82 -2.27 -7.75
C ASP A 61 -2.76 -0.74 -7.76
N PHE A 62 -3.21 -0.11 -6.67
CA PHE A 62 -3.20 1.34 -6.56
C PHE A 62 -1.79 1.92 -6.38
N ILE A 63 -0.92 1.25 -5.62
CA ILE A 63 0.48 1.65 -5.45
C ILE A 63 1.22 1.59 -6.80
N ALA A 64 0.99 0.57 -7.63
CA ALA A 64 1.57 0.49 -8.96
C ALA A 64 1.21 1.72 -9.83
N ILE A 65 -0.06 2.17 -9.77
CA ILE A 65 -0.50 3.41 -10.43
C ILE A 65 0.23 4.64 -9.87
N LEU A 66 0.46 4.71 -8.56
CA LEU A 66 1.18 5.83 -7.94
C LEU A 66 2.65 5.89 -8.39
N GLN A 67 3.31 4.75 -8.53
CA GLN A 67 4.70 4.65 -8.98
C GLN A 67 4.84 5.03 -10.46
N ASP A 68 3.93 4.59 -11.34
CA ASP A 68 3.91 4.99 -12.76
C ASP A 68 3.75 6.52 -12.90
N LYS A 69 2.85 7.12 -12.12
CA LYS A 69 2.65 8.59 -12.10
C LYS A 69 3.88 9.34 -11.59
N ALA A 70 4.61 8.80 -10.62
CA ALA A 70 5.84 9.40 -10.11
C ALA A 70 6.96 9.37 -11.16
N SER A 71 7.06 8.28 -11.93
CA SER A 71 8.01 8.15 -13.03
C SER A 71 7.74 9.16 -14.15
N LYS A 72 6.46 9.37 -14.50
CA LYS A 72 6.07 10.37 -15.52
C LYS A 72 6.33 11.81 -15.09
N LYS A 73 6.08 12.14 -13.81
CA LYS A 73 6.31 13.50 -13.27
C LYS A 73 7.79 13.91 -13.26
N LYS A 74 8.73 12.96 -13.22
CA LYS A 74 10.18 13.25 -13.26
C LYS A 74 10.71 13.58 -14.65
N GLY A 75 9.95 13.33 -15.72
CA GLY A 75 10.37 13.56 -17.12
C GLY A 75 9.87 14.87 -17.75
N GLU A 76 9.07 15.66 -17.04
CA GLU A 76 8.47 16.92 -17.53
C GLU A 76 9.11 18.20 -16.94
N ALA A 77 10.33 18.10 -16.39
CA ALA A 77 11.05 19.23 -15.79
C ALA A 77 12.39 19.51 -16.48
#